data_AF-A0A2D6PTC4-F1
#
_entry.id   AF-A0A2D6PTC4-F1
#
_cell.length_a   1.000
_cell.length_b   1.000
_cell.length_c   1.000
_cell.angle_alpha   90.00
_cell.angle_beta   90.00
_cell.angle_gamma   90.00
#
_symmetry.space_group_name_H-M   'P 1'
#
loop_
_entity.id
_entity.type
_entity.pdbx_description
1 polymer ?
#
loop_
_entity_poly.entity_id
_entity_poly.type
_entity_poly.pdbx_seq_one_letter_code
_entity_poly.pdbx_strand_id
1 'polypeptide(L)'
;MTDNDSGTSGPPTLSDLLERHRQALVRFLEKEARGLFRWENADDLAQGIHLQALQVEDRFDYQGEEAFIGWIFQVARQHIARRNAHWKAIKRDAGMMLRISTSDSSVADGPRSGIDPAISMTGPVTFADRRDRLRLAVQAIAVLPERDREIVQWMAEDVDIKEMAERLAITYDAAQRARHRSLERFRQAYAVLEQRRRPGP
;
A
#
# COMPACT_ATOMS: atom_id res chain seq x y z
N MET A 1 -11.84 -36.11 47.49
CA MET A 1 -12.03 -37.37 46.74
C MET A 1 -13.22 -37.13 45.83
N THR A 2 -13.09 -36.68 44.59
CA THR A 2 -12.03 -36.73 43.56
C THR A 2 -12.01 -35.37 42.84
N ASP A 3 -10.88 -34.67 42.72
CA ASP A 3 -9.93 -34.73 41.58
C ASP A 3 -10.63 -34.71 40.21
N ASN A 4 -10.49 -33.58 39.49
CA ASN A 4 -10.06 -33.63 38.09
C ASN A 4 -9.45 -32.29 37.67
N ASP A 5 -8.19 -32.13 38.06
CA ASP A 5 -7.22 -31.27 37.39
C ASP A 5 -7.00 -31.82 35.98
N SER A 6 -7.57 -31.18 34.97
CA SER A 6 -7.27 -31.45 33.56
C SER A 6 -6.47 -30.28 33.01
N GLY A 7 -5.24 -30.15 33.51
CA GLY A 7 -4.21 -29.38 32.84
C GLY A 7 -4.01 -29.95 31.44
N THR A 8 -4.29 -29.15 30.42
CA THR A 8 -3.93 -29.40 29.02
C THR A 8 -2.41 -29.54 28.92
N SER A 9 -1.87 -30.74 29.14
CA SER A 9 -0.49 -31.12 28.80
C SER A 9 -0.48 -31.66 27.36
N GLY A 10 -0.94 -30.83 26.42
CA GLY A 10 -0.65 -30.98 25.00
C GLY A 10 0.56 -30.11 24.63
N PRO A 11 1.24 -30.36 23.50
CA PRO A 11 2.19 -29.39 22.98
C PRO A 11 1.50 -28.03 22.83
N PRO A 12 2.20 -26.90 23.11
CA PRO A 12 1.60 -25.58 23.01
C PRO A 12 1.06 -25.36 21.59
N THR A 13 -0.16 -24.82 21.47
CA THR A 13 -0.75 -24.56 20.16
C THR A 13 0.00 -23.42 19.47
N LEU A 14 -0.04 -23.36 18.13
CA LEU A 14 0.57 -22.26 17.39
C LEU A 14 -0.02 -20.91 17.84
N SER A 15 -1.33 -20.85 18.09
CA SER A 15 -2.00 -19.65 18.58
C SER A 15 -1.46 -19.19 19.94
N ASP A 16 -1.22 -20.12 20.88
CA ASP A 16 -0.63 -19.79 22.19
C ASP A 16 0.79 -19.25 22.06
N LEU A 17 1.59 -19.84 21.16
CA LEU A 17 2.95 -19.38 20.88
C LEU A 17 2.95 -17.98 20.26
N LEU A 18 2.07 -17.73 19.28
CA LEU A 18 1.93 -16.40 18.65
C LEU A 18 1.58 -15.33 19.68
N GLU A 19 0.62 -15.60 20.57
CA GLU A 19 0.21 -14.62 21.58
C GLU A 19 1.32 -14.39 22.62
N ARG A 20 1.96 -15.46 23.11
CA ARG A 20 3.07 -15.38 24.07
C ARG A 20 4.23 -14.53 23.53
N HIS A 21 4.54 -14.65 22.25
CA HIS A 21 5.66 -13.96 21.62
C HIS A 21 5.29 -12.65 20.91
N ARG A 22 4.02 -12.20 21.02
CA ARG A 22 3.53 -10.98 20.38
C ARG A 22 4.41 -9.76 20.67
N GLN A 23 4.81 -9.55 21.92
CA GLN A 23 5.66 -8.40 22.28
C GLN A 23 7.05 -8.46 21.65
N ALA A 24 7.65 -9.66 21.54
CA ALA A 24 8.94 -9.84 20.88
C ALA A 24 8.83 -9.54 19.37
N LEU A 25 7.73 -9.97 18.74
CA LEU A 25 7.41 -9.65 17.35
C LEU A 25 7.23 -8.13 17.14
N VAL A 26 6.47 -7.45 18.00
CA VAL A 26 6.29 -5.98 17.89
C VAL A 26 7.63 -5.26 18.00
N ARG A 27 8.49 -5.60 18.97
CA ARG A 27 9.84 -5.00 19.11
C ARG A 27 10.72 -5.27 17.89
N PHE A 28 10.58 -6.42 17.26
CA PHE A 28 11.25 -6.73 16.00
C PHE A 28 10.74 -5.83 14.87
N LEU A 29 9.42 -5.68 14.74
CA LEU A 29 8.80 -4.77 13.76
C LEU A 29 9.24 -3.32 13.96
N GLU A 30 9.39 -2.86 15.19
CA GLU A 30 9.87 -1.50 15.49
C GLU A 30 11.29 -1.21 15.00
N LYS A 31 12.10 -2.25 14.79
CA LYS A 31 13.44 -2.13 14.24
C LYS A 31 13.44 -2.27 12.72
N GLU A 32 12.76 -3.30 12.21
CA GLU A 32 12.84 -3.72 10.80
C GLU A 32 11.81 -3.01 9.89
N ALA A 33 10.65 -2.64 10.42
CA ALA A 33 9.53 -2.07 9.66
C ALA A 33 9.36 -0.55 9.86
N ARG A 34 10.39 0.16 10.33
CA ARG A 34 10.35 1.64 10.55
C ARG A 34 9.84 2.41 9.33
N GLY A 35 10.18 1.94 8.13
CA GLY A 35 9.73 2.52 6.87
C GLY A 35 8.23 2.35 6.60
N LEU A 36 7.57 1.37 7.20
CA LEU A 36 6.15 1.06 7.04
C LEU A 36 5.27 1.79 8.05
N PHE A 37 5.80 2.15 9.22
CA PHE A 37 5.06 2.86 10.28
C PHE A 37 4.45 4.21 9.89
N ARG A 38 4.89 4.77 8.77
CA ARG A 38 4.26 5.96 8.19
C ARG A 38 2.90 5.68 7.53
N TRP A 39 2.58 4.40 7.32
CA TRP A 39 1.41 3.91 6.57
C TRP A 39 0.56 2.91 7.37
N GLU A 40 1.18 2.03 8.16
CA GLU A 40 0.52 1.01 8.98
C GLU A 40 1.11 0.99 10.39
N ASN A 41 0.28 0.77 11.41
CA ASN A 41 0.80 0.66 12.77
C ASN A 41 1.42 -0.74 13.03
N ALA A 42 2.14 -0.89 14.14
CA ALA A 42 2.82 -2.14 14.48
C ALA A 42 1.84 -3.29 14.82
N ASP A 43 0.67 -2.98 15.37
CA ASP A 43 -0.34 -3.97 15.74
C ASP A 43 -1.02 -4.56 14.49
N ASP A 44 -1.33 -3.75 13.48
CA ASP A 44 -1.89 -4.18 12.19
C ASP A 44 -0.91 -5.13 11.48
N LEU A 45 0.38 -4.78 11.48
CA LEU A 45 1.43 -5.63 10.93
C LEU A 45 1.56 -6.94 11.69
N ALA A 46 1.51 -6.90 13.03
CA ALA A 46 1.56 -8.10 13.86
C ALA A 46 0.36 -9.02 13.61
N GLN A 47 -0.85 -8.47 13.49
CA GLN A 47 -2.05 -9.22 13.14
C GLN A 47 -1.93 -9.86 11.76
N GLY A 48 -1.45 -9.11 10.75
CA GLY A 48 -1.20 -9.64 9.41
C GLY A 48 -0.20 -10.79 9.40
N ILE A 49 0.83 -10.72 10.25
CA ILE A 49 1.83 -11.79 10.43
C ILE A 49 1.22 -13.01 11.11
N HIS A 50 0.40 -12.83 12.15
CA HIS A 50 -0.31 -13.93 12.82
C HIS A 50 -1.24 -14.65 11.84
N LEU A 51 -2.03 -13.91 11.05
CA LEU A 51 -2.89 -14.51 10.02
C LEU A 51 -2.07 -15.29 8.98
N GLN A 52 -0.94 -14.73 8.54
CA GLN A 52 -0.06 -15.42 7.61
C GLN A 52 0.58 -16.66 8.22
N ALA A 53 0.94 -16.62 9.50
CA ALA A 53 1.50 -17.75 10.24
C ALA A 53 0.49 -18.91 10.33
N LEU A 54 -0.78 -18.61 10.64
CA LEU A 54 -1.87 -19.58 10.66
C LEU A 54 -2.13 -20.19 9.27
N GLN A 55 -1.98 -19.42 8.20
CA GLN A 55 -2.12 -19.95 6.82
C GLN A 55 -1.02 -20.95 6.43
N VAL A 56 0.11 -20.97 7.13
CA VAL A 56 1.22 -21.90 6.88
C VAL A 56 1.48 -22.82 8.07
N GLU A 57 0.49 -22.96 8.96
CA GLU A 57 0.56 -23.79 10.18
C GLU A 57 0.93 -25.24 9.84
N ASP A 58 0.36 -25.82 8.78
CA ASP A 58 0.65 -27.19 8.34
C ASP A 58 2.14 -27.44 8.01
N ARG A 59 2.93 -26.38 7.80
CA ARG A 59 4.36 -26.45 7.50
C ARG A 59 5.24 -26.16 8.71
N PHE A 60 4.64 -25.82 9.85
CA PHE A 60 5.35 -25.52 11.07
C PHE A 60 5.39 -26.76 11.95
N ASP A 61 6.61 -27.16 12.31
CA ASP A 61 6.86 -28.20 13.28
C ASP A 61 7.52 -27.58 14.51
N TYR A 62 6.91 -27.77 15.69
CA TYR A 62 7.37 -27.14 16.91
C TYR A 62 8.60 -27.87 17.46
N GLN A 63 9.77 -27.25 17.26
CA GLN A 63 11.08 -27.77 17.69
C GLN A 63 11.66 -26.99 18.88
N GLY A 64 10.78 -26.31 19.65
CA GLY A 64 11.16 -25.46 20.78
C GLY A 64 11.06 -23.97 20.50
N GLU A 65 11.30 -23.18 21.55
CA GLU A 65 10.99 -21.74 21.56
C GLU A 65 11.91 -20.92 20.64
N GLU A 66 13.21 -21.24 20.58
CA GLU A 66 14.14 -20.57 19.68
C GLU A 66 13.82 -20.83 18.20
N ALA A 67 13.45 -22.07 17.88
CA ALA A 67 13.04 -22.46 16.52
C ALA A 67 11.77 -21.72 16.09
N PHE A 68 10.80 -21.59 17.01
CA PHE A 68 9.59 -20.80 16.79
C PHE A 68 9.92 -19.32 16.55
N ILE A 69 10.78 -18.70 17.37
CA ILE A 69 11.19 -17.29 17.20
C ILE A 69 11.86 -17.07 15.83
N GLY A 70 12.76 -17.98 15.43
CA GLY A 70 13.41 -17.92 14.13
C GLY A 70 12.40 -17.99 12.98
N TRP A 71 11.45 -18.91 13.07
CA TRP A 71 10.40 -19.10 12.08
C TRP A 71 9.45 -17.91 11.99
N ILE A 72 8.93 -17.39 13.12
CA ILE A 72 7.99 -16.26 13.08
C ILE A 72 8.66 -14.98 12.57
N PHE A 73 9.96 -14.77 12.85
CA PHE A 73 10.72 -13.67 12.25
C PHE A 73 10.95 -13.86 10.76
N GLN A 74 11.09 -15.08 10.27
CA GLN A 74 11.12 -15.35 8.84
C GLN A 74 9.77 -15.00 8.18
N VAL A 75 8.64 -15.42 8.77
CA VAL A 75 7.29 -15.04 8.31
C VAL A 75 7.14 -13.52 8.33
N ALA A 76 7.58 -12.86 9.40
CA ALA A 76 7.56 -11.40 9.54
C ALA A 76 8.37 -10.70 8.44
N ARG A 77 9.60 -11.14 8.15
CA ARG A 77 10.42 -10.56 7.07
C ARG A 77 9.75 -10.68 5.71
N GLN A 78 9.16 -11.83 5.41
CA GLN A 78 8.41 -12.03 4.16
C GLN A 78 7.20 -11.10 4.10
N HIS A 79 6.46 -10.97 5.20
CA HIS A 79 5.32 -10.05 5.31
C HIS A 79 5.74 -8.59 5.08
N ILE A 80 6.77 -8.13 5.78
CA ILE A 80 7.37 -6.79 5.64
C ILE A 80 7.81 -6.53 4.20
N ALA A 81 8.49 -7.49 3.56
CA ALA A 81 8.93 -7.35 2.18
C ALA A 81 7.74 -7.18 1.21
N ARG A 82 6.68 -7.98 1.37
CA ARG A 82 5.43 -7.87 0.60
C ARG A 82 4.75 -6.52 0.82
N ARG A 83 4.58 -6.07 2.07
CA ARG A 83 3.99 -4.75 2.37
C ARG A 83 4.82 -3.62 1.79
N ASN A 84 6.15 -3.68 1.90
CA ASN A 84 7.05 -2.69 1.29
C ASN A 84 6.91 -2.64 -0.24
N ALA A 85 6.84 -3.79 -0.91
CA ALA A 85 6.62 -3.85 -2.35
C ALA A 85 5.25 -3.25 -2.73
N HIS A 86 4.20 -3.59 -1.99
CA HIS A 86 2.86 -3.06 -2.17
C HIS A 86 2.82 -1.53 -2.04
N TRP A 87 3.37 -0.97 -0.96
CA TRP A 87 3.43 0.48 -0.78
C TRP A 87 4.31 1.18 -1.81
N LYS A 88 5.40 0.55 -2.27
CA LYS A 88 6.22 1.08 -3.35
C LYS A 88 5.44 1.16 -4.66
N ALA A 89 4.66 0.13 -5.01
CA ALA A 89 3.80 0.12 -6.17
C ALA A 89 2.75 1.24 -6.08
N ILE A 90 1.98 1.29 -5.00
CA ILE A 90 0.97 2.33 -4.76
C ILE A 90 1.58 3.74 -4.82
N LYS A 91 2.76 3.95 -4.20
CA LYS A 91 3.47 5.23 -4.24
C LYS A 91 3.91 5.61 -5.65
N ARG A 92 4.41 4.65 -6.43
CA ARG A 92 4.82 4.88 -7.82
C ARG A 92 3.61 5.29 -8.65
N ASP A 93 2.49 4.58 -8.51
CA ASP A 93 1.26 4.85 -9.25
C ASP A 93 0.69 6.23 -8.88
N ALA A 94 0.62 6.54 -7.58
CA ALA A 94 0.24 7.86 -7.08
C ALA A 94 1.16 8.98 -7.59
N GLY A 95 2.48 8.75 -7.61
CA GLY A 95 3.47 9.70 -8.11
C GLY A 95 3.34 9.96 -9.62
N MET A 96 3.06 8.93 -10.41
CA MET A 96 2.81 9.05 -11.85
C MET A 96 1.50 9.78 -12.12
N MET A 97 0.44 9.48 -11.37
CA MET A 97 -0.85 10.17 -11.50
C MET A 97 -0.76 11.66 -11.16
N LEU A 98 0.00 12.02 -10.13
CA LEU A 98 0.31 13.42 -9.83
C LEU A 98 0.99 14.10 -11.04
N ARG A 99 1.99 13.45 -11.66
CA ARG A 99 2.68 14.00 -12.84
C ARG A 99 1.73 14.18 -14.03
N ILE A 100 0.95 13.16 -14.38
CA ILE A 100 -0.03 13.21 -15.48
C ILE A 100 -1.04 14.33 -15.23
N SER A 101 -1.54 14.47 -14.00
CA SER A 101 -2.50 15.51 -13.66
C SER A 101 -1.91 16.93 -13.76
N THR A 102 -0.66 17.12 -13.35
CA THR A 102 0.00 18.42 -13.41
C THR A 102 0.38 18.81 -14.84
N SER A 103 0.83 17.86 -15.67
CA SER A 103 1.21 18.12 -17.06
C SER A 103 0.02 18.48 -17.95
N ASP A 104 -1.16 17.91 -17.70
CA ASP A 104 -2.38 18.20 -18.49
C ASP A 104 -2.97 19.59 -18.15
N SER A 105 -2.62 20.15 -16.98
CA SER A 105 -2.99 21.52 -16.60
C SER A 105 -2.19 22.59 -17.36
N SER A 106 -1.19 22.21 -18.16
CA SER A 106 -0.33 23.11 -18.94
C SER A 106 -0.68 23.18 -20.43
N VAL A 107 -1.94 22.95 -20.81
CA VAL A 107 -2.43 23.26 -22.17
C VAL A 107 -2.59 24.78 -22.37
N ALA A 108 -1.45 25.48 -22.36
CA ALA A 108 -1.24 26.76 -23.00
C ALA A 108 0.09 26.68 -23.76
N ASP A 109 -0.03 26.31 -25.04
CA ASP A 109 0.85 26.53 -26.20
C ASP A 109 2.40 26.45 -26.04
N GLY A 110 3.02 25.43 -26.66
CA GLY A 110 4.47 25.40 -26.90
C GLY A 110 5.10 24.00 -27.08
N PRO A 111 6.13 23.83 -27.94
CA PRO A 111 6.63 22.52 -28.34
C PRO A 111 7.40 21.80 -27.23
N ARG A 112 7.28 20.48 -27.27
CA ARG A 112 7.86 19.50 -26.34
C ARG A 112 9.38 19.67 -26.22
N SER A 113 9.83 20.28 -25.12
CA SER A 113 11.20 20.21 -24.64
C SER A 113 11.18 19.69 -23.20
N GLY A 114 12.06 18.72 -22.91
CA GLY A 114 12.12 18.00 -21.64
C GLY A 114 12.50 18.88 -20.47
N ILE A 115 11.51 19.54 -19.88
CA ILE A 115 11.65 20.26 -18.61
C ILE A 115 11.02 19.38 -17.51
N ASP A 116 11.88 18.95 -16.60
CA ASP A 116 11.55 18.28 -15.35
C ASP A 116 10.41 19.02 -14.63
N PRO A 117 9.26 18.38 -14.30
CA PRO A 117 8.13 19.02 -13.63
C PRO A 117 8.42 19.41 -12.17
N ALA A 118 9.69 19.55 -11.80
CA ALA A 118 10.13 20.15 -10.55
C ALA A 118 9.77 21.66 -10.43
N ILE A 119 9.30 22.32 -11.49
CA ILE A 119 9.22 23.80 -11.52
C ILE A 119 7.78 24.38 -11.63
N SER A 120 6.76 23.64 -12.06
CA SER A 120 5.40 24.24 -12.26
C SER A 120 4.39 23.95 -11.15
N MET A 121 4.81 23.98 -9.89
CA MET A 121 3.89 24.24 -8.77
C MET A 121 4.57 25.20 -7.78
N THR A 122 4.05 26.42 -7.72
CA THR A 122 4.45 27.54 -6.85
C THR A 122 5.00 27.14 -5.48
N GLY A 123 6.28 27.48 -5.23
CA GLY A 123 6.97 27.46 -3.93
C GLY A 123 8.03 26.35 -3.78
N PRO A 124 9.09 26.56 -2.96
CA PRO A 124 10.10 25.54 -2.71
C PRO A 124 9.43 24.32 -2.05
N VAL A 125 9.18 23.28 -2.84
CA VAL A 125 8.58 22.03 -2.35
C VAL A 125 9.60 21.35 -1.44
N THR A 126 9.40 21.48 -0.14
CA THR A 126 10.19 20.74 0.85
C THR A 126 9.92 19.25 0.71
N PHE A 127 10.85 18.42 1.19
CA PHE A 127 10.62 16.97 1.29
C PHE A 127 9.32 16.63 2.05
N ALA A 128 8.90 17.48 2.99
CA ALA A 128 7.64 17.35 3.70
C ALA A 128 6.43 17.59 2.79
N ASP A 129 6.40 18.67 2.00
CA ASP A 129 5.28 18.96 1.09
C ASP A 129 5.13 17.88 0.00
N ARG A 130 6.26 17.41 -0.57
CA ARG A 130 6.25 16.28 -1.52
C ARG A 130 5.66 15.01 -0.89
N ARG A 131 6.00 14.74 0.37
CA ARG A 131 5.51 13.56 1.10
C ARG A 131 4.01 13.65 1.38
N ASP A 132 3.52 14.83 1.74
CA ASP A 132 2.10 15.05 2.02
C ASP A 132 1.26 14.90 0.75
N ARG A 133 1.67 15.54 -0.36
CA ARG A 133 0.99 15.38 -1.67
C ARG A 133 0.90 13.93 -2.10
N LEU A 134 1.99 13.17 -1.91
CA LEU A 134 1.97 11.74 -2.20
C LEU A 134 0.98 10.99 -1.31
N ARG A 135 0.92 11.29 -0.01
CA ARG A 135 -0.05 10.66 0.91
C ARG A 135 -1.49 10.94 0.46
N LEU A 136 -1.80 12.17 0.06
CA LEU A 136 -3.12 12.54 -0.46
C LEU A 136 -3.44 11.82 -1.77
N ALA A 137 -2.47 11.67 -2.68
CA ALA A 137 -2.64 10.93 -3.92
C ALA A 137 -2.92 9.45 -3.68
N VAL A 138 -2.24 8.83 -2.71
CA VAL A 138 -2.52 7.45 -2.30
C VAL A 138 -3.95 7.31 -1.74
N GLN A 139 -4.38 8.25 -0.91
CA GLN A 139 -5.75 8.28 -0.40
C GLN A 139 -6.79 8.49 -1.53
N ALA A 140 -6.48 9.34 -2.51
CA ALA A 140 -7.32 9.58 -3.67
C ALA A 140 -7.49 8.31 -4.52
N ILE A 141 -6.42 7.52 -4.72
CA ILE A 141 -6.52 6.24 -5.41
C ILE A 141 -7.36 5.24 -4.61
N ALA A 142 -7.20 5.20 -3.28
CA ALA A 142 -7.91 4.25 -2.43
C ALA A 142 -9.44 4.42 -2.47
N VAL A 143 -9.95 5.63 -2.70
CA VAL A 143 -11.39 5.91 -2.79
C VAL A 143 -11.99 5.71 -4.19
N LEU A 144 -11.17 5.45 -5.20
CA LEU A 144 -11.66 5.17 -6.55
C LEU A 144 -12.38 3.81 -6.60
N PRO A 145 -13.40 3.66 -7.47
CA PRO A 145 -13.96 2.36 -7.82
C PRO A 145 -12.87 1.39 -8.30
N GLU A 146 -13.02 0.09 -8.04
CA GLU A 146 -12.00 -0.92 -8.38
C GLU A 146 -11.53 -0.83 -9.83
N ARG A 147 -12.49 -0.77 -10.76
CA ARG A 147 -12.22 -0.62 -12.19
C ARG A 147 -11.42 0.65 -12.53
N ASP A 148 -11.65 1.74 -11.81
CA ASP A 148 -10.89 2.98 -12.01
C ASP A 148 -9.49 2.87 -11.42
N ARG A 149 -9.30 2.13 -10.31
CA ARG A 149 -7.97 1.84 -9.75
C ARG A 149 -7.12 1.03 -10.72
N GLU A 150 -7.67 -0.01 -11.33
CA GLU A 150 -6.98 -0.84 -12.33
C GLU A 150 -6.54 -0.01 -13.53
N ILE A 151 -7.44 0.84 -14.04
CA ILE A 151 -7.14 1.74 -15.17
C ILE A 151 -6.02 2.73 -14.78
N VAL A 152 -6.08 3.30 -13.58
CA VAL A 152 -5.04 4.20 -13.05
C VAL A 152 -3.69 3.48 -12.90
N GLN A 153 -3.69 2.23 -12.44
CA GLN A 153 -2.49 1.42 -12.34
C GLN A 153 -1.89 1.15 -13.72
N TRP A 154 -2.69 0.72 -14.69
CA TRP A 154 -2.24 0.49 -16.06
C TRP A 154 -1.70 1.76 -16.73
N MET A 155 -2.28 2.92 -16.42
CA MET A 155 -1.73 4.21 -16.86
C MET A 155 -0.34 4.48 -16.26
N ALA A 156 -0.08 4.12 -15.01
CA ALA A 156 1.23 4.26 -14.38
C ALA A 156 2.27 3.24 -14.87
N GLU A 157 1.80 2.16 -15.50
CA GLU A 157 2.60 1.13 -16.16
C GLU A 157 2.80 1.38 -17.67
N ASP A 158 2.35 2.54 -18.18
CA ASP A 158 2.41 2.91 -19.60
C ASP A 158 1.73 1.88 -20.54
N VAL A 159 0.69 1.20 -20.04
CA VAL A 159 -0.11 0.27 -20.83
C VAL A 159 -0.92 1.04 -21.89
N ASP A 160 -0.94 0.54 -23.11
CA ASP A 160 -1.66 1.18 -24.22
C ASP A 160 -3.19 0.97 -24.12
N ILE A 161 -3.97 1.89 -24.69
CA ILE A 161 -5.44 1.90 -24.65
C ILE A 161 -6.00 0.62 -25.31
N LYS A 162 -5.34 0.11 -26.35
CA LYS A 162 -5.74 -1.14 -27.00
C LYS A 162 -5.66 -2.33 -26.04
N GLU A 163 -4.55 -2.45 -25.33
CA GLU A 163 -4.34 -3.48 -24.30
C GLU A 163 -5.33 -3.32 -23.13
N MET A 164 -5.62 -2.08 -22.71
CA MET A 164 -6.66 -1.82 -21.70
C MET A 164 -8.06 -2.27 -22.16
N ALA A 165 -8.38 -2.05 -23.44
CA ALA A 165 -9.66 -2.47 -24.02
C ALA A 165 -9.79 -4.00 -24.04
N GLU A 166 -8.71 -4.70 -24.40
CA GLU A 166 -8.63 -6.16 -24.38
C GLU A 166 -8.80 -6.70 -22.94
N ARG A 167 -8.08 -6.15 -21.96
CA ARG A 167 -8.18 -6.56 -20.55
C ARG A 167 -9.56 -6.33 -19.94
N LEU A 168 -10.21 -5.22 -20.31
CA LEU A 168 -11.55 -4.87 -19.82
C LEU A 168 -12.68 -5.52 -20.62
N ALA A 169 -12.37 -6.25 -21.70
CA ALA A 169 -13.33 -6.80 -22.65
C ALA A 169 -14.34 -5.74 -23.15
N ILE A 170 -13.84 -4.54 -23.49
CA ILE A 170 -14.64 -3.41 -24.03
C ILE A 170 -14.04 -2.90 -25.33
N THR A 171 -14.76 -1.99 -26.01
CA THR A 171 -14.25 -1.34 -27.22
C THR A 171 -13.14 -0.34 -26.89
N TYR A 172 -12.26 -0.07 -27.86
CA TYR A 172 -11.20 0.92 -27.75
C TYR A 172 -11.73 2.30 -27.31
N ASP A 173 -12.82 2.76 -27.92
CA ASP A 173 -13.45 4.04 -27.58
C ASP A 173 -14.02 4.04 -26.14
N ALA A 174 -14.60 2.92 -25.69
CA ALA A 174 -15.05 2.78 -24.31
C ALA A 174 -13.87 2.78 -23.32
N ALA A 175 -12.72 2.20 -23.70
CA ALA A 175 -11.49 2.22 -22.90
C ALA A 175 -10.88 3.64 -22.83
N GLN A 176 -10.87 4.39 -23.93
CA GLN A 176 -10.44 5.79 -23.95
C GLN A 176 -11.30 6.66 -23.03
N ARG A 177 -12.63 6.48 -23.11
CA ARG A 177 -13.57 7.18 -22.22
C ARG A 177 -13.41 6.75 -20.76
N ALA A 178 -13.18 5.46 -20.50
CA ALA A 178 -12.94 4.95 -19.15
C ALA A 178 -11.67 5.57 -18.56
N ARG A 179 -10.55 5.54 -19.30
CA ARG A 179 -9.29 6.19 -18.94
C ARG A 179 -9.46 7.66 -18.55
N HIS A 180 -10.13 8.44 -19.40
CA HIS A 180 -10.39 9.85 -19.12
C HIS A 180 -11.23 10.03 -17.85
N ARG A 181 -12.29 9.24 -17.67
CA ARG A 181 -13.15 9.31 -16.47
C ARG A 181 -12.41 8.91 -15.20
N SER A 182 -11.57 7.88 -15.23
CA SER A 182 -10.79 7.43 -14.07
C SER A 182 -9.79 8.50 -13.64
N LEU A 183 -9.12 9.17 -14.59
CA LEU A 183 -8.24 10.30 -14.32
C LEU A 183 -8.99 11.49 -13.72
N GLU A 184 -10.17 11.83 -14.26
CA GLU A 184 -10.98 12.92 -13.75
C GLU A 184 -11.49 12.65 -12.32
N ARG A 185 -11.91 11.42 -12.03
CA ARG A 185 -12.26 11.01 -10.67
C ARG A 185 -11.09 11.07 -9.70
N PHE A 186 -9.89 10.69 -10.14
CA PHE A 186 -8.68 10.84 -9.34
C PHE A 186 -8.43 12.32 -9.01
N ARG A 187 -8.53 13.21 -10.01
CA ARG A 187 -8.38 14.67 -9.81
C ARG A 187 -9.36 15.22 -8.80
N GLN A 188 -10.62 14.85 -8.93
CA GLN A 188 -11.68 15.29 -8.01
C GLN A 188 -11.44 14.80 -6.59
N ALA A 189 -11.12 13.50 -6.42
CA ALA A 189 -10.79 12.94 -5.11
C ALA A 189 -9.55 13.61 -4.49
N TYR A 190 -8.51 13.84 -5.28
CA TYR A 190 -7.30 14.52 -4.85
C TYR A 190 -7.56 15.98 -4.46
N ALA A 191 -8.33 16.72 -5.26
CA ALA A 191 -8.68 18.12 -5.00
C ALA A 191 -9.48 18.28 -3.70
N VAL A 192 -10.44 17.39 -3.43
CA VAL A 192 -11.20 17.39 -2.16
C VAL A 192 -10.27 17.17 -0.97
N LEU A 193 -9.30 16.26 -1.09
CA LEU A 193 -8.31 15.99 -0.05
C LEU A 193 -7.33 17.16 0.15
N GLU A 194 -6.89 17.82 -0.93
CA GLU A 194 -6.06 19.03 -0.84
C GLU A 194 -6.80 20.21 -0.21
N GLN A 195 -8.09 20.41 -0.52
CA GLN A 195 -8.90 21.46 0.09
C GLN A 195 -9.05 21.26 1.59
N ARG A 196 -9.27 20.01 2.04
CA ARG A 196 -9.32 19.67 3.48
C ARG A 196 -7.98 19.89 4.19
N ARG A 197 -6.86 19.80 3.47
CA ARG A 197 -5.52 20.07 4.01
C ARG A 197 -5.27 21.56 4.23
N ARG A 198 -5.85 22.45 3.41
CA ARG A 198 -5.73 23.90 3.59
C ARG A 198 -6.85 24.39 4.51
N PRO A 199 -6.64 24.52 5.84
CA PRO A 199 -7.58 25.31 6.63
C PRO A 199 -7.62 26.71 6.00
N GLY A 200 -8.83 27.24 5.79
CA GLY A 200 -9.02 28.60 5.28
C GLY A 200 -8.29 29.63 6.15
N PRO A 201 -7.93 30.79 5.57
CA PRO A 201 -7.26 31.87 6.30
C PRO A 201 -8.08 32.35 7.51
#